data_AF-A0A7C6NT79-F1
#
_entry.id   AF-A0A7C6NT79-F1
#
_cell.length_a   1.000
_cell.length_b   1.000
_cell.length_c   1.000
_cell.angle_alpha   90.00
_cell.angle_beta   90.00
_cell.angle_gamma   90.00
#
_symmetry.space_group_name_H-M   'P 1'
#
loop_
_entity.id
_entity.type
_entity.pdbx_description
1 polymer ?
#
loop_
_entity_poly.entity_id
_entity_poly.type
_entity_poly.pdbx_seq_one_letter_code
_entity_poly.pdbx_strand_id
1 'polypeptide(L)'
;MKRYRTAAILQIIHGGLMEIGGVLFLISALTFGFSNSNAGQYFEFKLQYFQDNLYMMSVMSLIYGILRIIGAVGLLKNRMWGLVLSVINSVTTMILMMFLLPAGIMDGILAVTALVLILVEYYGDKKISG
;
A
#
# COMPACT_ATOMS: atom_id res chain seq x y z
N MET A 1 17.28 7.79 -14.73
CA MET A 1 15.93 7.94 -15.35
C MET A 1 15.23 6.60 -15.60
N LYS A 2 15.91 5.52 -16.06
CA LYS A 2 15.26 4.20 -16.33
C LYS A 2 15.12 3.28 -15.10
N ARG A 3 16.10 3.28 -14.19
CA ARG A 3 15.95 2.85 -12.78
C ARG A 3 14.90 3.77 -12.12
N TYR A 4 14.32 3.60 -10.96
CA TYR A 4 13.18 4.34 -10.36
C TYR A 4 11.83 4.16 -11.05
N ARG A 5 11.80 4.00 -12.38
CA ARG A 5 10.54 3.84 -13.12
C ARG A 5 9.82 2.55 -12.74
N THR A 6 10.55 1.46 -12.54
CA THR A 6 9.99 0.15 -12.18
C THR A 6 9.44 0.16 -10.75
N ALA A 7 10.18 0.73 -9.79
CA ALA A 7 9.74 0.88 -8.41
C ALA A 7 8.49 1.77 -8.30
N ALA A 8 8.45 2.87 -9.04
CA ALA A 8 7.32 3.77 -9.04
C ALA A 8 6.07 3.18 -9.70
N ILE A 9 6.23 2.45 -10.81
CA ILE A 9 5.12 1.74 -11.45
C ILE A 9 4.55 0.68 -10.50
N LEU A 10 5.42 -0.07 -9.80
CA LEU A 10 4.98 -1.05 -8.81
C LEU A 10 4.21 -0.39 -7.66
N GLN A 11 4.67 0.76 -7.15
CA GLN A 11 3.93 1.53 -6.13
C GLN A 11 2.60 2.08 -6.63
N ILE A 12 2.50 2.48 -7.90
CA ILE A 12 1.24 2.94 -8.50
C ILE A 12 0.26 1.78 -8.66
N ILE A 13 0.72 0.62 -9.12
CA ILE A 13 -0.11 -0.58 -9.23
C ILE A 13 -0.58 -1.00 -7.83
N HIS A 14 0.31 -1.00 -6.85
CA HIS A 14 -0.01 -1.35 -5.48
C HIS A 14 -0.98 -0.34 -4.85
N GLY A 15 -0.64 0.95 -4.81
CA GLY A 15 -1.51 1.97 -4.19
C GLY A 15 -2.81 2.25 -4.95
N GLY A 16 -2.80 2.10 -6.27
CA GLY A 16 -3.97 2.33 -7.12
C GLY A 16 -4.90 1.11 -7.21
N LEU A 17 -4.37 -0.08 -7.45
CA LEU A 17 -5.18 -1.27 -7.72
C LEU A 17 -5.56 -2.00 -6.43
N MET A 18 -4.65 -2.09 -5.45
CA MET A 18 -4.94 -2.78 -4.18
C MET A 18 -5.66 -1.87 -3.17
N GLU A 19 -5.09 -0.69 -2.87
CA GLU A 19 -5.66 0.17 -1.82
C GLU A 19 -6.92 0.91 -2.33
N ILE A 20 -6.82 1.66 -3.44
CA ILE A 20 -7.97 2.40 -3.99
C ILE A 20 -8.98 1.44 -4.64
N GLY A 21 -8.52 0.44 -5.39
CA GLY A 21 -9.38 -0.58 -5.99
C GLY A 21 -10.12 -1.43 -4.95
N GLY A 22 -9.45 -1.80 -3.85
CA GLY A 22 -10.06 -2.51 -2.73
C GLY A 22 -11.15 -1.68 -2.04
N VAL A 23 -10.92 -0.38 -1.84
CA VAL A 23 -11.94 0.52 -1.27
C VAL A 23 -13.13 0.72 -2.22
N LEU A 24 -12.90 0.88 -3.52
CA LEU A 24 -13.98 0.97 -4.50
C LEU A 24 -14.80 -0.32 -4.58
N PHE A 25 -14.16 -1.49 -4.48
CA PHE A 25 -14.84 -2.77 -4.40
C PHE A 25 -15.72 -2.87 -3.15
N LEU A 26 -15.20 -2.41 -2.00
CA LEU A 26 -15.92 -2.41 -0.73
C LEU A 26 -17.12 -1.44 -0.74
N ILE A 27 -16.95 -0.25 -1.32
CA ILE A 27 -18.04 0.72 -1.52
C ILE A 27 -19.10 0.16 -2.48
N SER A 28 -18.70 -0.47 -3.59
CA SER A 28 -19.62 -1.10 -4.55
C SER A 28 -20.39 -2.26 -3.92
N ALA A 29 -19.74 -3.08 -3.09
CA ALA A 29 -20.39 -4.16 -2.35
C ALA A 29 -21.45 -3.61 -1.37
N LEU A 30 -21.14 -2.51 -0.68
CA LEU A 30 -22.06 -1.85 0.25
C LEU A 30 -23.25 -1.18 -0.47
N THR A 31 -23.06 -0.59 -1.66
CA THR A 31 -24.15 0.06 -2.43
C THR A 31 -25.04 -0.93 -3.18
N PHE A 32 -24.54 -2.09 -3.59
CA PHE A 32 -25.33 -3.17 -4.22
C PHE A 32 -26.04 -4.11 -3.22
N GLY A 33 -26.00 -3.81 -1.92
CA GLY A 33 -26.82 -4.51 -0.92
C GLY A 33 -26.18 -5.75 -0.30
N PHE A 34 -24.85 -5.92 -0.36
CA PHE A 34 -24.19 -6.87 0.53
C PHE A 34 -24.24 -6.32 1.96
N SER A 35 -25.20 -6.82 2.74
CA SER A 35 -25.27 -6.63 4.19
C SER A 35 -23.90 -6.87 4.84
N ASN A 36 -23.59 -6.12 5.91
CA ASN A 36 -22.39 -6.27 6.75
C ASN A 36 -22.08 -7.73 7.14
N SER A 37 -23.09 -8.61 7.16
CA SER A 37 -22.96 -10.04 7.40
C SER A 37 -22.20 -10.82 6.32
N ASN A 38 -22.19 -10.37 5.06
CA ASN A 38 -21.47 -11.03 3.96
C ASN A 38 -20.13 -10.37 3.65
N ALA A 39 -19.95 -9.07 3.95
CA ALA A 39 -18.67 -8.39 3.75
C ALA A 39 -17.55 -8.97 4.64
N GLY A 40 -17.90 -9.38 5.87
CA GLY A 40 -16.98 -10.05 6.80
C GLY A 40 -16.49 -11.44 6.33
N GLN A 41 -17.21 -12.09 5.40
CA GLN A 41 -16.77 -13.37 4.79
C GLN A 41 -15.71 -13.18 3.70
N TYR A 42 -15.64 -12.00 3.08
CA TYR A 42 -14.63 -11.68 2.06
C TYR A 42 -13.42 -10.93 2.63
N PHE A 43 -13.61 -10.22 3.76
CA PHE A 43 -12.56 -9.51 4.48
C PHE A 43 -12.51 -9.98 5.93
N GLU A 44 -11.94 -11.18 6.12
CA GLU A 44 -11.71 -11.74 7.46
C GLU A 44 -10.51 -11.07 8.13
N PHE A 45 -10.71 -9.91 8.79
CA PHE A 45 -9.62 -9.36 9.59
C PHE A 45 -9.50 -10.11 10.92
N LYS A 46 -8.27 -10.50 11.28
CA LYS A 46 -7.99 -11.09 12.59
C LYS A 46 -8.30 -10.13 13.75
N LEU A 47 -8.32 -8.82 13.49
CA LEU A 47 -8.71 -7.79 14.45
C LEU A 47 -10.19 -7.44 14.28
N GLN A 48 -11.01 -7.83 15.26
CA GLN A 48 -12.46 -7.63 15.25
C GLN A 48 -12.86 -6.14 15.16
N TYR A 49 -12.04 -5.24 15.72
CA TYR A 49 -12.23 -3.79 15.59
C TYR A 49 -12.31 -3.28 14.14
N PHE A 50 -11.55 -3.89 13.22
CA PHE A 50 -11.58 -3.53 11.80
C PHE A 50 -12.77 -4.12 11.05
N GLN A 51 -13.27 -5.28 11.49
CA GLN A 51 -14.52 -5.87 10.99
C GLN A 51 -15.75 -5.06 11.45
N ASP A 52 -15.75 -4.56 12.68
CA ASP A 52 -16.86 -3.77 13.21
C ASP A 52 -16.88 -2.34 12.63
N ASN A 53 -15.73 -1.81 12.22
CA ASN A 53 -15.56 -0.45 11.70
C ASN A 53 -15.03 -0.42 10.24
N LEU A 54 -15.59 -1.26 9.37
CA LEU A 54 -15.20 -1.36 7.95
C LEU A 54 -15.21 -0.01 7.21
N TYR A 55 -16.14 0.89 7.57
CA TYR A 55 -16.21 2.23 6.99
C TYR A 55 -14.99 3.10 7.36
N MET A 56 -14.53 3.08 8.62
CA MET A 56 -13.33 3.83 9.01
C MET A 56 -12.06 3.22 8.40
N MET A 57 -12.02 1.89 8.28
CA MET A 57 -10.90 1.18 7.67
C MET A 57 -10.76 1.51 6.18
N SER A 58 -11.86 1.62 5.45
CA SER A 58 -11.84 1.98 4.03
C SER A 58 -11.35 3.41 3.80
N VAL A 59 -11.74 4.37 4.65
CA VAL A 59 -11.23 5.74 4.61
C VAL A 59 -9.72 5.78 4.87
N MET A 60 -9.23 5.05 5.87
CA MET A 60 -7.79 4.98 6.16
C MET A 60 -7.00 4.36 5.01
N SER A 61 -7.50 3.27 4.43
CA SER A 61 -6.89 2.61 3.27
C SER A 61 -6.79 3.55 2.07
N LEU A 62 -7.81 4.39 1.84
CA LEU A 62 -7.81 5.38 0.78
C LEU A 62 -6.77 6.48 1.00
N ILE A 63 -6.59 6.93 2.25
CA ILE A 63 -5.53 7.91 2.61
C ILE A 63 -4.15 7.31 2.34
N TYR A 64 -3.90 6.07 2.77
CA TYR A 64 -2.62 5.37 2.50
C TYR A 64 -2.37 5.19 1.00
N GLY A 65 -3.40 4.82 0.22
CA GLY A 65 -3.34 4.72 -1.23
C GLY A 65 -2.96 6.03 -1.92
N ILE A 66 -3.58 7.15 -1.52
CA ILE A 66 -3.25 8.48 -2.07
C ILE A 66 -1.81 8.87 -1.72
N LEU A 67 -1.39 8.70 -0.46
CA LEU A 67 -0.02 8.98 -0.04
C LEU A 67 1.00 8.16 -0.83
N ARG A 68 0.68 6.89 -1.13
CA ARG A 68 1.53 6.00 -1.92
C ARG A 68 1.66 6.47 -3.37
N ILE A 69 0.57 6.91 -3.99
CA ILE A 69 0.59 7.48 -5.34
C ILE A 69 1.39 8.78 -5.36
N ILE A 70 1.23 9.65 -4.36
CA ILE A 70 2.00 10.89 -4.23
C ILE A 70 3.50 10.58 -4.09
N GLY A 71 3.86 9.59 -3.27
CA GLY A 71 5.23 9.09 -3.12
C GLY A 71 5.80 8.58 -4.45
N ALA A 72 5.04 7.77 -5.17
CA ALA A 72 5.43 7.24 -6.48
C ALA A 72 5.58 8.34 -7.55
N VAL A 73 4.70 9.34 -7.59
CA VAL A 73 4.83 10.51 -8.47
C VAL A 73 6.08 11.33 -8.13
N GLY A 74 6.38 11.49 -6.84
CA GLY A 74 7.63 12.10 -6.39
C GLY A 74 8.86 11.32 -6.84
N LEU A 75 8.79 9.98 -6.80
CA LEU A 75 9.83 9.07 -7.28
C LEU A 75 10.02 9.19 -8.80
N LEU A 76 8.93 9.25 -9.59
CA LEU A 76 8.96 9.45 -11.04
C LEU A 76 9.56 10.81 -11.43
N LYS A 77 9.31 11.84 -10.62
CA LYS A 77 9.92 13.17 -10.80
C LYS A 77 11.36 13.24 -10.27
N ASN A 78 11.94 12.11 -9.83
CA ASN A 78 13.29 12.00 -9.27
C ASN A 78 13.53 12.99 -8.12
N ARG A 79 12.52 13.20 -7.26
CA ARG A 79 12.59 14.11 -6.11
C ARG A 79 12.84 13.31 -4.83
N MET A 80 13.80 13.77 -4.03
CA MET A 80 14.15 13.14 -2.75
C MET A 80 12.97 12.99 -1.77
N TRP A 81 12.03 13.94 -1.77
CA TRP A 81 10.83 13.85 -0.93
C TRP A 81 9.94 12.65 -1.31
N GLY A 82 9.87 12.28 -2.59
CA GLY A 82 9.09 11.14 -3.06
C GLY A 82 9.68 9.81 -2.62
N LEU A 83 11.03 9.73 -2.59
CA LEU A 83 11.76 8.58 -2.07
C LEU A 83 11.51 8.41 -0.57
N VAL A 84 11.67 9.48 0.21
CA VAL A 84 11.45 9.44 1.66
C VAL A 84 10.01 9.07 2.00
N LEU A 85 9.01 9.69 1.35
CA LEU A 85 7.60 9.33 1.55
C LEU A 85 7.32 7.86 1.21
N SER A 86 7.90 7.37 0.11
CA SER A 86 7.73 5.99 -0.32
C SER A 86 8.33 4.98 0.66
N VAL A 87 9.51 5.26 1.20
CA VAL A 87 10.16 4.43 2.22
C VAL A 87 9.35 4.43 3.51
N ILE A 88 8.96 5.60 4.01
CA ILE A 88 8.15 5.72 5.24
C ILE A 88 6.83 4.95 5.08
N ASN A 89 6.16 5.11 3.94
CA ASN A 89 4.88 4.43 3.70
C ASN A 89 5.06 2.91 3.63
N SER A 90 6.07 2.40 2.92
CA SER A 90 6.33 0.95 2.85
C SER A 90 6.72 0.33 4.18
N VAL A 91 7.52 1.02 5.00
CA VAL A 91 7.84 0.56 6.37
C VAL A 91 6.59 0.55 7.24
N THR A 92 5.75 1.58 7.13
CA THR A 92 4.49 1.65 7.88
C THR A 92 3.56 0.49 7.50
N THR A 93 3.42 0.17 6.21
CA THR A 93 2.65 -1.00 5.75
C THR A 93 3.23 -2.32 6.27
N MET A 94 4.55 -2.47 6.32
CA MET A 94 5.19 -3.66 6.93
C MET A 94 4.87 -3.80 8.43
N ILE A 95 4.78 -2.70 9.17
CA ILE A 95 4.40 -2.76 10.59
C ILE A 95 2.92 -3.12 10.73
N LEU A 96 2.07 -2.53 9.89
CA LEU A 96 0.61 -2.71 9.95
C LEU A 96 0.15 -4.09 9.45
N MET A 97 0.94 -4.79 8.61
CA MET A 97 0.55 -6.08 8.04
C MET A 97 0.22 -7.15 9.09
N MET A 98 0.86 -7.10 10.27
CA MET A 98 0.64 -8.06 11.34
C MET A 98 -0.77 -7.94 11.96
N PHE A 99 -1.38 -6.75 11.87
CA PHE A 99 -2.70 -6.44 12.40
C PHE A 99 -3.84 -6.69 11.40
N LEU A 100 -3.51 -6.78 10.10
CA LEU A 100 -4.48 -6.83 9.01
C LEU A 100 -4.51 -8.21 8.30
N LEU A 101 -4.04 -9.27 8.97
CA LEU A 101 -4.05 -10.63 8.43
C LEU A 101 -5.49 -11.09 8.13
N PRO A 102 -5.76 -11.70 6.95
CA PRO A 102 -4.82 -12.15 5.92
C PRO A 102 -4.54 -11.13 4.81
N ALA A 103 -5.35 -10.07 4.65
CA ALA A 103 -5.18 -9.04 3.61
C ALA A 103 -3.79 -8.36 3.65
N GLY A 104 -3.24 -8.20 4.85
CA GLY A 104 -1.91 -7.63 5.09
C GLY A 104 -0.74 -8.43 4.47
N ILE A 105 -0.90 -9.73 4.16
CA ILE A 105 0.18 -10.53 3.55
C ILE A 105 0.47 -10.05 2.14
N MET A 106 -0.58 -9.87 1.34
CA MET A 106 -0.45 -9.44 -0.06
C MET A 106 0.10 -8.01 -0.12
N ASP A 107 -0.37 -7.14 0.77
CA ASP A 107 0.14 -5.77 0.87
C ASP A 107 1.59 -5.71 1.37
N GLY A 108 1.95 -6.56 2.35
CA GLY A 108 3.30 -6.66 2.87
C GLY A 108 4.31 -7.11 1.82
N ILE A 109 4.00 -8.14 1.04
CA ILE A 109 4.89 -8.64 -0.03
C ILE A 109 5.16 -7.54 -1.07
N LEU A 110 4.11 -6.84 -1.49
CA LEU A 110 4.22 -5.75 -2.46
C LEU A 110 5.00 -4.55 -1.89
N ALA A 111 4.74 -4.17 -0.64
CA ALA A 111 5.45 -3.10 0.05
C ALA A 111 6.95 -3.42 0.24
N VAL A 112 7.28 -4.64 0.64
CA VAL A 112 8.67 -5.13 0.79
C VAL A 112 9.38 -5.11 -0.56
N THR A 113 8.75 -5.64 -1.61
CA THR A 113 9.33 -5.65 -2.96
C THR A 113 9.60 -4.24 -3.47
N ALA A 114 8.65 -3.32 -3.27
CA ALA A 114 8.83 -1.91 -3.61
C ALA A 114 9.96 -1.26 -2.81
N LEU A 115 10.06 -1.55 -1.50
CA LEU A 115 11.12 -1.02 -0.65
C LEU A 115 12.51 -1.50 -1.09
N VAL A 116 12.66 -2.80 -1.37
CA VAL A 116 13.92 -3.37 -1.87
C VAL A 116 14.31 -2.73 -3.20
N LEU A 117 13.37 -2.57 -4.14
CA LEU A 117 13.65 -1.90 -5.42
C LEU A 117 14.10 -0.44 -5.23
N ILE A 118 13.42 0.32 -4.36
CA ILE A 118 13.81 1.71 -4.06
C ILE A 118 15.22 1.76 -3.46
N LEU A 119 15.55 0.87 -2.53
CA LEU A 119 16.85 0.83 -1.88
C LEU A 119 17.95 0.38 -2.84
N VAL A 120 17.72 -0.64 -3.67
CA VAL A 120 18.66 -1.09 -4.70
C VAL A 120 18.90 0.00 -5.74
N GLU A 121 17.88 0.74 -6.14
CA GLU A 121 18.05 1.79 -7.14
C GLU A 121 18.72 3.05 -6.59
N TYR A 122 18.55 3.34 -5.30
CA TYR A 122 19.18 4.48 -4.63
C TYR A 122 20.61 4.19 -4.14
N TYR A 123 20.85 3.00 -3.58
CA TYR A 123 22.14 2.61 -3.01
C TYR A 123 22.94 1.63 -3.87
N GLY A 124 22.40 1.08 -4.96
CA GLY A 124 22.95 -0.11 -5.62
C GLY A 124 24.40 -0.04 -6.13
N ASP A 125 24.90 1.16 -6.45
CA ASP A 125 26.29 1.36 -6.86
C ASP A 125 27.20 1.80 -5.70
N LYS A 126 26.64 2.03 -4.50
CA LYS A 126 27.39 2.42 -3.30
C LYS A 126 27.80 1.18 -2.53
N LYS A 127 29.11 0.95 -2.46
CA LYS A 127 29.68 -0.05 -1.56
C LYS A 127 29.61 0.47 -0.12
N ILE A 128 29.52 -0.45 0.83
CA ILE A 128 29.49 -0.14 2.27
C ILE A 128 30.83 0.46 2.75
N SER A 129 31.90 0.24 1.97
CA SER A 129 33.18 0.96 2.07
C SER A 129 33.24 1.97 0.93
N GLY A 130 33.55 3.24 1.28
CA GLY A 130 33.66 4.36 0.34
C GLY A 130 34.59 4.14 -0.85
#